data_AF-A0A7X3CPM7-F1
#
_entry.id   AF-A0A7X3CPM7-F1
#
_cell.length_a   1.000
_cell.length_b   1.000
_cell.length_c   1.000
_cell.angle_alpha   90.00
_cell.angle_beta   90.00
_cell.angle_gamma   90.00
#
_symmetry.space_group_name_H-M   'P 1'
#
loop_
_entity.id
_entity.type
_entity.pdbx_description
1 polymer ?
#
loop_
_entity_poly.entity_id
_entity_poly.type
_entity_poly.pdbx_seq_one_letter_code
_entity_poly.pdbx_strand_id
1 'polypeptide(L)'
;MMMWRICRIGLCLLAAVLLSAGIMLEGNVSAEDAALGSGVQAEQASFAGTAQATAAAEQGVKVETRTITKSLPGASIKAEYPHISGLKSKSVQRKLNSHFKARAEDFVKKSVKEAKQNQPSPSGHKYEFLGSYTVTYNKNCILSLYEQTYAYTGGAHGNSYREGLTFRLKDGKLLTLDELLRANPNYREIVDPAIAQQMQQTQGYFGNFKTIGPNPSYYVKDEGVVIFFPLYEYLPYVNGFPEFYFPFSQLLPAGANPFDFTRHK
;
A
#
# COMPACT_ATOMS: atom_id res chain seq x y z
N MET A 1 -21.79 -32.66 23.15
CA MET A 1 -22.37 -32.56 21.80
C MET A 1 -21.89 -31.26 21.16
N MET A 2 -20.94 -31.37 20.22
CA MET A 2 -20.44 -30.24 19.41
C MET A 2 -21.44 -29.98 18.28
N MET A 3 -21.83 -28.72 18.06
CA MET A 3 -22.51 -28.30 16.84
C MET A 3 -21.73 -27.16 16.20
N TRP A 4 -21.16 -27.46 15.03
CA TRP A 4 -20.53 -26.56 14.08
C TRP A 4 -21.57 -25.64 13.44
N ARG A 5 -21.21 -24.37 13.24
CA ARG A 5 -21.88 -23.45 12.32
C ARG A 5 -21.09 -23.37 11.02
N ILE A 6 -21.72 -23.72 9.91
CA ILE A 6 -21.19 -23.62 8.55
C ILE A 6 -21.54 -22.23 7.98
N CYS A 7 -20.51 -21.54 7.49
CA CYS A 7 -20.57 -20.26 6.80
C CYS A 7 -20.96 -20.47 5.32
N ARG A 8 -21.94 -19.71 4.81
CA ARG A 8 -22.36 -19.73 3.39
C ARG A 8 -21.52 -18.73 2.59
N ILE A 9 -20.93 -19.22 1.50
CA ILE A 9 -20.17 -18.45 0.51
C ILE A 9 -21.18 -17.83 -0.47
N GLY A 10 -21.09 -16.51 -0.65
CA GLY A 10 -21.87 -15.76 -1.63
C GLY A 10 -21.24 -15.83 -3.02
N LEU A 11 -22.04 -16.25 -4.00
CA LEU A 11 -21.74 -16.30 -5.42
C LEU A 11 -22.19 -14.96 -6.04
N CYS A 12 -21.28 -14.20 -6.67
CA CYS A 12 -21.65 -13.01 -7.45
C CYS A 12 -21.56 -13.30 -8.95
N LEU A 13 -22.66 -13.03 -9.65
CA LEU A 13 -22.88 -13.24 -11.08
C LEU A 13 -22.07 -12.25 -11.94
N LEU A 14 -21.61 -12.73 -13.10
CA LEU A 14 -21.16 -11.92 -14.22
C LEU A 14 -22.31 -11.12 -14.83
N ALA A 15 -22.07 -9.84 -15.13
CA ALA A 15 -22.88 -9.06 -16.06
C ALA A 15 -22.02 -8.71 -17.30
N ALA A 16 -22.51 -9.10 -18.47
CA ALA A 16 -21.95 -8.76 -19.77
C ALA A 16 -22.51 -7.40 -20.23
N VAL A 17 -21.64 -6.53 -20.76
CA VAL A 17 -22.03 -5.25 -21.38
C VAL A 17 -21.65 -5.28 -22.86
N LEU A 18 -22.66 -5.07 -23.70
CA LEU A 18 -22.58 -4.90 -25.15
C LEU A 18 -21.97 -3.52 -25.50
N LEU A 19 -20.97 -3.48 -26.38
CA LEU A 19 -20.47 -2.24 -26.98
C LEU A 19 -21.24 -1.91 -28.27
N SER A 20 -21.81 -0.71 -28.32
CA SER A 20 -22.25 -0.04 -29.55
C SER A 20 -21.13 0.85 -30.11
N ALA A 21 -21.00 0.85 -31.44
CA ALA A 21 -20.03 1.61 -32.21
C ALA A 21 -20.36 3.11 -32.26
N GLY A 22 -19.33 3.97 -32.24
CA GLY A 22 -19.43 5.43 -32.36
C GLY A 22 -18.24 6.03 -33.10
N ILE A 23 -18.48 6.27 -34.39
CA ILE A 23 -18.06 7.35 -35.32
C ILE A 23 -16.84 8.23 -34.96
N MET A 24 -15.94 8.33 -35.94
CA MET A 24 -14.77 9.22 -36.04
C MET A 24 -15.18 10.70 -36.25
N LEU A 25 -14.50 11.62 -35.58
CA LEU A 25 -14.34 13.01 -36.03
C LEU A 25 -12.88 13.44 -35.89
N GLU A 26 -12.31 13.93 -37.00
CA GLU A 26 -10.99 14.50 -37.13
C GLU A 26 -10.93 15.91 -36.52
N GLY A 27 -9.82 16.23 -35.86
CA GLY A 27 -9.51 17.57 -35.39
C GLY A 27 -8.00 17.80 -35.35
N ASN A 28 -7.50 18.52 -36.36
CA ASN A 28 -6.12 19.02 -36.42
C ASN A 28 -5.92 20.13 -35.38
N VAL A 29 -4.81 20.07 -34.64
CA VAL A 29 -4.29 21.24 -33.89
C VAL A 29 -2.79 21.32 -34.12
N SER A 30 -2.36 22.41 -34.78
CA SER A 30 -0.95 22.79 -34.88
C SER A 30 -0.47 23.42 -33.58
N ALA A 31 0.78 23.11 -33.25
CA ALA A 31 1.57 23.72 -32.20
C ALA A 31 2.13 25.08 -32.65
N GLU A 32 2.18 26.05 -31.74
CA GLU A 32 3.18 27.12 -31.76
C GLU A 32 3.30 27.76 -30.37
N ASP A 33 4.50 28.30 -30.14
CA ASP A 33 5.19 28.58 -28.89
C ASP A 33 4.67 29.77 -28.05
N ALA A 34 4.99 29.74 -26.75
CA ALA A 34 5.46 30.94 -26.03
C ALA A 34 6.14 30.56 -24.71
N ALA A 35 7.47 30.52 -24.75
CA ALA A 35 8.33 30.59 -23.57
C ALA A 35 8.54 32.07 -23.17
N LEU A 36 8.36 32.42 -21.90
CA LEU A 36 8.89 33.65 -21.30
C LEU A 36 9.25 33.37 -19.83
N GLY A 37 10.51 33.66 -19.49
CA GLY A 37 11.11 33.43 -18.18
C GLY A 37 11.11 34.65 -17.25
N SER A 38 12.09 34.63 -16.33
CA SER A 38 12.33 35.48 -15.14
C SER A 38 11.64 34.94 -13.88
N GLY A 39 12.29 34.68 -12.74
CA GLY A 39 13.61 35.09 -12.28
C GLY A 39 13.45 35.81 -10.94
N VAL A 40 13.45 35.07 -9.81
CA VAL A 40 13.60 35.65 -8.46
C VAL A 40 14.38 34.67 -7.55
N GLN A 41 15.64 34.99 -7.29
CA GLN A 41 16.33 34.75 -6.00
C GLN A 41 16.04 36.00 -5.12
N ALA A 42 16.03 36.03 -3.80
CA ALA A 42 16.52 35.18 -2.71
C ALA A 42 15.48 35.21 -1.56
N GLU A 43 15.61 34.50 -0.44
CA GLU A 43 16.32 35.03 0.73
C GLU A 43 16.58 33.93 1.78
N GLN A 44 17.80 33.90 2.32
CA GLN A 44 18.17 33.11 3.49
C GLN A 44 17.82 33.89 4.76
N ALA A 45 17.13 33.25 5.69
CA ALA A 45 17.07 33.69 7.08
C ALA A 45 17.56 32.57 8.00
N SER A 46 18.74 32.79 8.57
CA SER A 46 19.30 32.03 9.68
C SER A 46 18.65 32.45 11.00
N PHE A 47 18.27 31.50 11.84
CA PHE A 47 18.10 31.72 13.28
C PHE A 47 18.77 30.56 14.04
N ALA A 48 19.80 30.88 14.80
CA ALA A 48 20.38 30.00 15.81
C ALA A 48 19.68 30.24 17.16
N GLY A 49 19.39 29.17 17.90
CA GLY A 49 18.76 29.25 19.23
C GLY A 49 18.51 27.88 19.89
N THR A 50 19.60 27.30 20.39
CA THR A 50 19.81 26.24 21.39
C THR A 50 18.69 25.31 21.93
N ALA A 51 18.99 24.00 21.77
CA ALA A 51 18.98 22.90 22.75
C ALA A 51 17.67 22.31 23.30
N GLN A 52 17.37 21.07 22.86
CA GLN A 52 17.11 19.95 23.78
C GLN A 52 17.31 18.59 23.10
N ALA A 53 17.91 17.66 23.86
CA ALA A 53 18.37 16.36 23.42
C ALA A 53 17.25 15.50 22.80
N THR A 54 17.47 14.97 21.60
CA THR A 54 16.76 13.80 21.12
C THR A 54 17.78 12.71 20.83
N ALA A 55 17.57 11.57 21.49
CA ALA A 55 18.30 10.34 21.23
C ALA A 55 18.35 10.10 19.72
N ALA A 56 19.55 9.82 19.22
CA ALA A 56 19.82 9.53 17.82
C ALA A 56 18.68 8.69 17.21
N ALA A 57 18.07 9.19 16.14
CA ALA A 57 17.19 8.39 15.31
C ALA A 57 17.93 7.09 14.97
N GLU A 58 17.48 5.96 15.53
CA GLU A 58 18.11 4.67 15.25
C GLU A 58 18.01 4.47 13.74
N GLN A 59 19.18 4.39 13.09
CA GLN A 59 19.28 4.04 11.68
C GLN A 59 18.48 2.76 11.44
N GLY A 60 17.74 2.73 10.32
CA GLY A 60 16.95 1.59 9.92
C GLY A 60 17.77 0.30 9.74
N VAL A 61 17.07 -0.81 9.54
CA VAL A 61 17.70 -2.08 9.21
C VAL A 61 18.14 -2.08 7.74
N LYS A 62 19.16 -2.85 7.38
CA LYS A 62 19.49 -3.06 5.97
C LYS A 62 18.40 -3.94 5.34
N VAL A 63 17.86 -3.52 4.19
CA VAL A 63 16.86 -4.28 3.42
C VAL A 63 17.46 -4.64 2.07
N GLU A 64 17.46 -5.93 1.73
CA GLU A 64 17.88 -6.47 0.44
C GLU A 64 16.70 -7.13 -0.25
N THR A 65 16.58 -6.95 -1.57
CA THR A 65 15.58 -7.67 -2.38
C THR A 65 16.01 -9.12 -2.58
N ARG A 66 15.10 -10.06 -2.33
CA ARG A 66 15.20 -11.45 -2.78
C ARG A 66 14.10 -11.71 -3.80
N THR A 67 14.35 -12.66 -4.70
CA THR A 67 13.43 -12.95 -5.82
C THR A 67 13.15 -14.44 -5.92
N ILE A 68 11.88 -14.80 -6.13
CA ILE A 68 11.46 -16.14 -6.57
C ILE A 68 10.91 -16.01 -7.98
N THR A 69 11.44 -16.79 -8.92
CA THR A 69 10.95 -16.86 -10.29
C THR A 69 10.49 -18.27 -10.64
N LYS A 70 9.37 -18.38 -11.36
CA LYS A 70 8.90 -19.62 -11.99
C LYS A 70 8.45 -19.31 -13.41
N SER A 71 8.83 -20.18 -14.35
CA SER A 71 8.32 -20.16 -15.71
C SER A 71 7.55 -21.44 -15.96
N LEU A 72 6.37 -21.32 -16.55
CA LEU A 72 5.51 -22.41 -16.99
C LEU A 72 5.21 -22.20 -18.48
N PRO A 73 4.85 -23.25 -19.23
CA PRO A 73 4.22 -23.05 -20.55
C PRO A 73 3.05 -22.07 -20.40
N GLY A 74 3.06 -20.98 -21.16
CA GLY A 74 1.99 -19.98 -21.13
C GLY A 74 1.93 -19.08 -19.88
N ALA A 75 2.88 -19.11 -18.94
CA ALA A 75 2.90 -18.18 -17.80
C ALA A 75 4.32 -17.81 -17.31
N SER A 76 4.45 -16.58 -16.82
CA SER A 76 5.62 -16.12 -16.05
C SER A 76 5.20 -15.67 -14.65
N ILE A 77 6.01 -16.01 -13.66
CA ILE A 77 5.76 -15.69 -12.25
C ILE A 77 7.05 -15.16 -11.64
N LYS A 78 7.01 -13.96 -11.07
CA LYS A 78 8.12 -13.33 -10.35
C LYS A 78 7.60 -12.73 -9.05
N ALA A 79 8.30 -12.98 -7.95
CA ALA A 79 7.98 -12.40 -6.65
C ALA A 79 9.25 -11.83 -6.02
N GLU A 80 9.29 -10.51 -5.83
CA GLU A 80 10.30 -9.81 -5.07
C GLU A 80 9.81 -9.56 -3.64
N TYR A 81 10.67 -9.80 -2.66
CA TYR A 81 10.33 -9.66 -1.24
C TYR A 81 11.54 -9.21 -0.41
N PRO A 82 11.32 -8.52 0.72
CA PRO A 82 12.39 -7.98 1.52
C PRO A 82 13.09 -9.07 2.34
N HIS A 83 14.41 -8.93 2.46
CA HIS A 83 15.24 -9.66 3.39
C HIS A 83 16.05 -8.68 4.23
N ILE A 84 15.82 -8.70 5.55
CA ILE A 84 16.39 -7.71 6.46
C ILE A 84 17.59 -8.26 7.24
N SER A 85 18.54 -7.37 7.52
CA SER A 85 19.69 -7.63 8.36
C SER A 85 20.04 -6.41 9.22
N GLY A 86 20.89 -6.60 10.24
CA GLY A 86 21.28 -5.53 11.17
C GLY A 86 20.42 -5.42 12.43
N LEU A 87 19.41 -6.29 12.61
CA LEU A 87 18.65 -6.33 13.86
C LEU A 87 19.51 -6.84 15.02
N LYS A 88 19.37 -6.17 16.18
CA LYS A 88 19.95 -6.59 17.47
C LYS A 88 19.45 -7.99 17.85
N SER A 89 18.14 -8.22 17.79
CA SER A 89 17.55 -9.54 18.04
C SER A 89 17.56 -10.41 16.78
N LYS A 90 18.46 -11.42 16.76
CA LYS A 90 18.52 -12.40 15.65
C LYS A 90 17.28 -13.28 15.55
N SER A 91 16.58 -13.51 16.67
CA SER A 91 15.31 -14.24 16.66
C SER A 91 14.22 -13.47 15.91
N VAL A 92 14.07 -12.17 16.22
CA VAL A 92 13.12 -11.29 15.51
C VAL A 92 13.49 -11.14 14.04
N GLN A 93 14.79 -10.99 13.73
CA GLN A 93 15.26 -10.94 12.35
C GLN A 93 14.84 -12.18 11.54
N ARG A 94 15.06 -13.39 12.10
CA ARG A 94 14.64 -14.63 11.45
C ARG A 94 13.12 -14.70 11.31
N LYS A 95 12.36 -14.31 12.33
CA LYS A 95 10.88 -14.29 12.29
C LYS A 95 10.37 -13.42 11.14
N LEU A 96 10.88 -12.19 11.00
CA LEU A 96 10.46 -11.27 9.93
C LEU A 96 10.90 -11.77 8.55
N ASN A 97 12.14 -12.25 8.40
CA ASN A 97 12.60 -12.83 7.14
C ASN A 97 11.79 -14.07 6.71
N SER A 98 11.41 -14.93 7.66
CA SER A 98 10.53 -16.06 7.41
C SER A 98 9.12 -15.60 7.01
N HIS A 99 8.61 -14.53 7.63
CA HIS A 99 7.30 -13.96 7.28
C HIS A 99 7.28 -13.45 5.83
N PHE A 100 8.26 -12.63 5.44
CA PHE A 100 8.35 -12.10 4.07
C PHE A 100 8.53 -13.21 3.03
N LYS A 101 9.40 -14.19 3.32
CA LYS A 101 9.59 -15.35 2.45
C LYS A 101 8.30 -16.16 2.30
N ALA A 102 7.59 -16.41 3.39
CA ALA A 102 6.33 -17.18 3.35
C ALA A 102 5.25 -16.48 2.53
N ARG A 103 5.14 -15.15 2.61
CA ARG A 103 4.21 -14.36 1.78
C ARG A 103 4.54 -14.46 0.29
N ALA A 104 5.82 -14.34 -0.07
CA ALA A 104 6.28 -14.51 -1.45
C ALA A 104 6.04 -15.93 -1.97
N GLU A 105 6.32 -16.95 -1.16
CA GLU A 105 6.08 -18.36 -1.51
C GLU A 105 4.58 -18.66 -1.68
N ASP A 106 3.72 -18.08 -0.84
CA ASP A 106 2.27 -18.22 -0.95
C ASP A 106 1.73 -17.57 -2.22
N PHE A 107 2.19 -16.36 -2.56
CA PHE A 107 1.88 -15.71 -3.83
C PHE A 107 2.28 -16.59 -5.01
N VAL A 108 3.53 -17.06 -5.08
CA VAL A 108 4.01 -17.94 -6.15
C VAL A 108 3.18 -19.22 -6.23
N LYS A 109 2.86 -19.84 -5.10
CA LYS A 109 2.04 -21.06 -5.05
C LYS A 109 0.64 -20.81 -5.63
N LYS A 110 0.00 -19.70 -5.25
CA LYS A 110 -1.32 -19.29 -5.78
C LYS A 110 -1.26 -19.00 -7.28
N SER A 111 -0.25 -18.28 -7.75
CA SER A 111 -0.04 -17.99 -9.18
C SER A 111 0.20 -19.25 -10.01
N VAL A 112 1.00 -20.21 -9.52
CA VAL A 112 1.20 -21.50 -10.19
C VAL A 112 -0.12 -22.27 -10.29
N LYS A 113 -0.91 -22.27 -9.21
CA LYS A 113 -2.22 -22.95 -9.20
C LYS A 113 -3.16 -22.31 -10.22
N GLU A 114 -3.29 -20.99 -10.19
CA GLU A 114 -4.11 -20.21 -11.12
C GLU A 114 -3.73 -20.48 -12.59
N ALA A 115 -2.43 -20.40 -12.89
CA ALA A 115 -1.93 -20.67 -14.23
C ALA A 115 -2.29 -22.08 -14.72
N LYS A 116 -2.13 -23.11 -13.88
CA LYS A 116 -2.44 -24.49 -14.27
C LYS A 116 -3.93 -24.75 -14.47
N GLN A 117 -4.79 -24.02 -13.76
CA GLN A 117 -6.24 -24.26 -13.79
C GLN A 117 -6.93 -23.56 -14.96
N ASN A 118 -6.43 -22.39 -15.36
CA ASN A 118 -7.14 -21.49 -16.26
C ASN A 118 -6.44 -21.25 -17.60
N GLN A 119 -5.34 -21.96 -17.89
CA GLN A 119 -4.65 -21.88 -19.18
C GLN A 119 -5.31 -22.72 -20.29
N PRO A 120 -5.08 -22.36 -21.57
CA PRO A 120 -4.41 -21.13 -22.05
C PRO A 120 -5.29 -19.89 -21.86
N SER A 121 -4.69 -18.69 -21.91
CA SER A 121 -5.47 -17.45 -21.84
C SER A 121 -6.50 -17.38 -22.96
N PRO A 122 -7.74 -16.93 -22.68
CA PRO A 122 -8.71 -16.62 -23.72
C PRO A 122 -8.22 -15.58 -24.74
N SER A 123 -7.29 -14.69 -24.37
CA SER A 123 -6.70 -13.70 -25.28
C SER A 123 -5.49 -14.22 -26.07
N GLY A 124 -5.05 -15.47 -25.85
CA GLY A 124 -3.85 -16.04 -26.47
C GLY A 124 -2.52 -15.51 -25.91
N HIS A 125 -2.56 -14.50 -25.03
CA HIS A 125 -1.38 -13.97 -24.35
C HIS A 125 -0.93 -14.90 -23.21
N LYS A 126 0.36 -14.83 -22.86
CA LYS A 126 0.88 -15.55 -21.69
C LYS A 126 0.38 -14.88 -20.42
N TYR A 127 0.08 -15.68 -19.40
CA TYR A 127 -0.21 -15.14 -18.07
C TYR A 127 1.05 -14.52 -17.46
N GLU A 128 0.85 -13.48 -16.69
CA GLU A 128 1.91 -12.80 -15.97
C GLU A 128 1.48 -12.58 -14.53
N PHE A 129 2.34 -12.96 -13.59
CA PHE A 129 2.13 -12.76 -12.17
C PHE A 129 3.38 -12.09 -11.58
N LEU A 130 3.21 -10.88 -11.06
CA LEU A 130 4.29 -10.09 -10.48
C LEU A 130 3.97 -9.76 -9.03
N GLY A 131 4.88 -10.06 -8.11
CA GLY A 131 4.86 -9.61 -6.72
C GLY A 131 6.05 -8.69 -6.47
N SER A 132 5.81 -7.56 -5.83
CA SER A 132 6.82 -6.53 -5.50
C SER A 132 6.54 -5.91 -4.15
N TYR A 133 7.49 -5.13 -3.64
CA TYR A 133 7.33 -4.37 -2.40
C TYR A 133 8.05 -3.03 -2.48
N THR A 134 7.58 -2.07 -1.66
CA THR A 134 8.21 -0.75 -1.51
C THR A 134 8.37 -0.44 -0.03
N VAL A 135 9.60 -0.19 0.40
CA VAL A 135 9.87 0.32 1.77
C VAL A 135 9.48 1.79 1.83
N THR A 136 8.56 2.13 2.73
CA THR A 136 8.04 3.49 2.91
C THR A 136 8.56 4.15 4.18
N TYR A 137 9.02 3.36 5.16
CA TYR A 137 9.63 3.85 6.38
C TYR A 137 10.59 2.82 6.98
N ASN A 138 11.77 3.25 7.39
CA ASN A 138 12.78 2.37 7.99
C ASN A 138 13.70 3.17 8.94
N LYS A 139 13.17 3.52 10.10
CA LYS A 139 13.87 4.24 11.18
C LYS A 139 13.13 4.03 12.49
N ASN A 140 13.69 4.45 13.63
CA ASN A 140 12.97 4.47 14.92
C ASN A 140 12.38 3.11 15.35
N CYS A 141 13.09 2.00 15.09
CA CYS A 141 12.58 0.65 15.34
C CYS A 141 11.26 0.29 14.61
N ILE A 142 10.92 0.99 13.52
CA ILE A 142 9.78 0.69 12.66
C ILE A 142 10.27 0.40 11.24
N LEU A 143 9.74 -0.67 10.66
CA LEU A 143 9.82 -0.95 9.23
C LEU A 143 8.41 -0.94 8.66
N SER A 144 8.08 0.04 7.83
CA SER A 144 6.84 0.09 7.07
C SER A 144 7.13 -0.07 5.59
N LEU A 145 6.28 -0.85 4.93
CA LEU A 145 6.33 -1.11 3.51
C LEU A 145 4.93 -1.46 3.02
N TYR A 146 4.72 -1.44 1.72
CA TYR A 146 3.59 -2.13 1.11
C TYR A 146 4.09 -3.21 0.16
N GLU A 147 3.32 -4.28 0.05
CA GLU A 147 3.46 -5.29 -1.00
C GLU A 147 2.40 -5.03 -2.06
N GLN A 148 2.77 -5.20 -3.33
CA GLN A 148 1.84 -5.12 -4.45
C GLN A 148 1.99 -6.35 -5.33
N THR A 149 0.87 -7.02 -5.59
CA THR A 149 0.77 -8.13 -6.53
C THR A 149 -0.02 -7.72 -7.76
N TYR A 150 0.34 -8.29 -8.90
CA TYR A 150 -0.29 -8.10 -10.19
C TYR A 150 -0.52 -9.45 -10.84
N ALA A 151 -1.68 -9.62 -11.46
CA ALA A 151 -2.01 -10.79 -12.27
C ALA A 151 -2.65 -10.34 -13.60
N TYR A 152 -2.04 -10.75 -14.70
CA TYR A 152 -2.66 -10.72 -16.02
C TYR A 152 -3.00 -12.16 -16.43
N THR A 153 -4.29 -12.45 -16.50
CA THR A 153 -4.82 -13.76 -16.91
C THR A 153 -5.69 -13.67 -18.17
N GLY A 154 -5.45 -12.64 -18.99
CA GLY A 154 -6.27 -12.29 -20.16
C GLY A 154 -7.25 -11.14 -19.86
N GLY A 155 -8.05 -10.77 -20.87
CA GLY A 155 -8.93 -9.60 -20.80
C GLY A 155 -8.23 -8.27 -21.14
N ALA A 156 -8.89 -7.15 -20.82
CA ALA A 156 -8.46 -5.81 -21.21
C ALA A 156 -7.22 -5.31 -20.45
N HIS A 157 -7.06 -5.68 -19.18
CA HIS A 157 -5.92 -5.32 -18.33
C HIS A 157 -5.71 -6.35 -17.22
N GLY A 158 -4.56 -6.28 -16.55
CA GLY A 158 -4.32 -7.08 -15.35
C GLY A 158 -4.90 -6.43 -14.09
N ASN A 159 -5.00 -7.21 -13.03
CA ASN A 159 -5.52 -6.76 -11.73
C ASN A 159 -4.38 -6.67 -10.72
N SER A 160 -4.36 -5.58 -9.96
CA SER A 160 -3.39 -5.39 -8.88
C SER A 160 -4.07 -5.42 -7.52
N TYR A 161 -3.36 -5.95 -6.53
CA TYR A 161 -3.72 -5.88 -5.12
C TYR A 161 -2.56 -5.30 -4.33
N ARG A 162 -2.86 -4.51 -3.30
CA ARG A 162 -1.86 -3.87 -2.44
C ARG A 162 -2.20 -4.11 -0.97
N GLU A 163 -1.18 -4.41 -0.17
CA GLU A 163 -1.30 -4.58 1.28
C GLU A 163 -0.20 -3.79 1.98
N GLY A 164 -0.58 -3.01 2.99
CA GLY A 164 0.34 -2.24 3.80
C GLY A 164 0.77 -3.03 5.04
N LEU A 165 2.08 -3.04 5.33
CA LEU A 165 2.68 -3.79 6.42
C LEU A 165 3.60 -2.90 7.23
N THR A 166 3.26 -2.68 8.50
CA THR A 166 4.07 -1.89 9.44
C THR A 166 4.51 -2.74 10.61
N PHE A 167 5.81 -2.98 10.74
CA PHE A 167 6.39 -3.81 11.78
C PHE A 167 7.11 -2.99 12.83
N ARG A 168 6.86 -3.32 14.10
CA ARG A 168 7.73 -2.97 15.21
C ARG A 168 8.92 -3.93 15.25
N LEU A 169 10.11 -3.41 15.00
CA LEU A 169 11.34 -4.18 14.88
C LEU A 169 11.86 -4.73 16.22
N LYS A 170 11.40 -4.17 17.35
CA LYS A 170 11.79 -4.62 18.70
C LYS A 170 11.36 -6.06 18.98
N ASP A 171 10.18 -6.47 18.50
CA ASP A 171 9.58 -7.78 18.75
C ASP A 171 9.01 -8.46 17.48
N GLY A 172 9.11 -7.80 16.34
CA GLY A 172 8.59 -8.27 15.06
C GLY A 172 7.07 -8.34 15.04
N LYS A 173 6.39 -7.45 15.77
CA LYS A 173 4.93 -7.34 15.75
C LYS A 173 4.48 -6.56 14.52
N LEU A 174 3.50 -7.10 13.79
CA LEU A 174 2.76 -6.36 12.77
C LEU A 174 1.74 -5.47 13.49
N LEU A 175 1.82 -4.16 13.27
CA LEU A 175 1.00 -3.15 13.95
C LEU A 175 -0.27 -2.86 13.16
N THR A 176 -1.40 -2.80 13.85
CA THR A 176 -2.62 -2.17 13.29
C THR A 176 -2.50 -0.64 13.34
N LEU A 177 -3.33 0.07 12.58
CA LEU A 177 -3.38 1.54 12.66
C LEU A 177 -3.79 2.01 14.06
N ASP A 178 -4.73 1.31 14.71
CA ASP A 178 -5.17 1.58 16.08
C ASP A 178 -4.02 1.47 17.09
N GLU A 179 -3.15 0.46 16.94
CA GLU A 179 -1.99 0.30 17.81
C GLU A 179 -0.94 1.39 17.59
N LEU A 180 -0.75 1.82 16.35
CA LEU A 180 0.16 2.90 15.99
C LEU A 180 -0.33 4.25 16.54
N LEU A 181 -1.63 4.54 16.38
CA LEU A 181 -2.27 5.80 16.80
C LEU A 181 -2.93 5.73 18.18
N ARG A 182 -2.58 4.74 19.01
CA ARG A 182 -3.20 4.50 20.33
C ARG A 182 -3.26 5.71 21.28
N ALA A 183 -2.37 6.70 21.10
CA ALA A 183 -2.39 7.94 21.88
C ALA A 183 -3.55 8.89 21.51
N ASN A 184 -4.27 8.59 20.43
CA ASN A 184 -5.54 9.20 20.07
C ASN A 184 -6.51 8.10 19.57
N PRO A 185 -7.30 7.47 20.45
CA PRO A 185 -8.27 6.45 20.04
C PRO A 185 -9.37 6.99 19.11
N ASN A 186 -9.58 8.31 19.08
CA ASN A 186 -10.63 8.98 18.30
C ASN A 186 -10.11 9.52 16.96
N TYR A 187 -8.94 9.10 16.49
CA TYR A 187 -8.34 9.62 15.24
C TYR A 187 -9.26 9.49 14.00
N ARG A 188 -10.23 8.55 14.03
CA ARG A 188 -11.27 8.39 12.99
C ARG A 188 -12.13 9.64 12.81
N GLU A 189 -12.40 10.38 13.89
CA GLU A 189 -13.13 11.66 13.83
C GLU A 189 -12.39 12.73 13.02
N ILE A 190 -11.08 12.55 12.80
CA ILE A 190 -10.23 13.44 12.00
C ILE A 190 -10.12 12.92 10.57
N VAL A 191 -9.80 11.63 10.40
CA VAL A 191 -9.48 11.08 9.07
C VAL A 191 -10.70 10.78 8.22
N ASP A 192 -11.81 10.31 8.80
CA ASP A 192 -13.02 9.97 8.03
C ASP A 192 -13.61 11.21 7.32
N PRO A 193 -13.85 12.36 7.98
CA PRO A 193 -14.37 13.53 7.27
C PRO A 193 -13.37 14.09 6.26
N ALA A 194 -12.06 14.05 6.54
CA ALA A 194 -11.03 14.52 5.61
C ALA A 194 -10.96 13.67 4.34
N ILE A 195 -11.02 12.33 4.47
CA ILE A 195 -11.08 11.41 3.32
C ILE A 195 -12.38 11.63 2.55
N ALA A 196 -13.53 11.73 3.24
CA ALA A 196 -14.82 11.96 2.60
C ALA A 196 -14.80 13.24 1.73
N GLN A 197 -14.24 14.33 2.27
CA GLN A 197 -14.12 15.60 1.56
C GLN A 197 -13.23 15.49 0.32
N GLN A 198 -12.05 14.86 0.45
CA GLN A 198 -11.13 14.68 -0.69
C GLN A 198 -11.72 13.75 -1.76
N MET A 199 -12.41 12.68 -1.37
CA MET A 199 -13.12 11.78 -2.29
C MET A 199 -14.22 12.51 -3.07
N GLN A 200 -15.02 13.35 -2.41
CA GLN A 200 -16.06 14.15 -3.07
C GLN A 200 -15.53 15.09 -4.14
N GLN A 201 -14.28 15.54 -3.99
CA GLN A 201 -13.59 16.40 -4.95
C GLN A 201 -12.87 15.61 -6.06
N THR A 202 -12.83 14.28 -5.96
CA THR A 202 -12.11 13.44 -6.91
C THR A 202 -13.01 13.04 -8.08
N GLN A 203 -12.57 13.35 -9.30
CA GLN A 203 -13.28 12.95 -10.51
C GLN A 203 -13.41 11.41 -10.60
N GLY A 204 -14.63 10.94 -10.87
CA GLY A 204 -14.96 9.52 -10.98
C GLY A 204 -15.38 8.86 -9.67
N TYR A 205 -15.44 9.59 -8.55
CA TYR A 205 -15.85 9.03 -7.26
C TYR A 205 -17.25 8.39 -7.31
N PHE A 206 -17.34 7.13 -6.90
CA PHE A 206 -18.57 6.34 -6.90
C PHE A 206 -19.53 6.67 -5.74
N GLY A 207 -19.08 7.46 -4.76
CA GLY A 207 -19.85 7.79 -3.56
C GLY A 207 -19.70 6.76 -2.42
N ASN A 208 -20.49 6.97 -1.37
CA ASN A 208 -20.70 6.03 -0.26
C ASN A 208 -19.52 5.72 0.67
N PHE A 209 -18.39 6.44 0.60
CA PHE A 209 -17.41 6.41 1.69
C PHE A 209 -18.06 6.90 2.99
N LYS A 210 -17.88 6.13 4.06
CA LYS A 210 -18.44 6.44 5.39
C LYS A 210 -17.37 6.44 6.48
N THR A 211 -16.45 5.47 6.40
CA THR A 211 -15.39 5.29 7.38
C THR A 211 -14.28 4.43 6.80
N ILE A 212 -13.06 4.61 7.30
CA ILE A 212 -11.92 3.71 7.03
C ILE A 212 -12.11 2.32 7.70
N GLY A 213 -13.08 2.17 8.59
CA GLY A 213 -13.38 0.90 9.27
C GLY A 213 -12.35 0.51 10.33
N PRO A 214 -12.44 -0.72 10.89
CA PRO A 214 -11.59 -1.15 12.00
C PRO A 214 -10.16 -1.53 11.58
N ASN A 215 -9.96 -2.01 10.35
CA ASN A 215 -8.66 -2.49 9.86
C ASN A 215 -8.32 -1.85 8.51
N PRO A 216 -8.14 -0.52 8.45
CA PRO A 216 -7.81 0.16 7.21
C PRO A 216 -6.43 -0.25 6.70
N SER A 217 -6.27 -0.25 5.38
CA SER A 217 -4.96 -0.42 4.76
C SER A 217 -4.16 0.87 4.92
N TYR A 218 -2.94 0.75 5.45
CA TYR A 218 -2.08 1.91 5.68
C TYR A 218 -0.60 1.55 5.61
N TYR A 219 0.23 2.56 5.43
CA TYR A 219 1.67 2.48 5.66
C TYR A 219 2.18 3.77 6.30
N VAL A 220 3.32 3.70 7.00
CA VAL A 220 4.01 4.87 7.55
C VAL A 220 4.87 5.48 6.46
N LYS A 221 4.85 6.80 6.36
CA LYS A 221 5.69 7.58 5.45
C LYS A 221 6.07 8.89 6.12
N ASP A 222 7.34 9.28 6.04
CA ASP A 222 7.84 10.55 6.58
C ASP A 222 7.50 10.78 8.07
N GLU A 223 6.63 11.73 8.39
CA GLU A 223 6.14 12.01 9.74
C GLU A 223 4.63 11.81 9.85
N GLY A 224 4.11 10.79 9.16
CA GLY A 224 2.70 10.47 9.17
C GLY A 224 2.38 9.07 8.69
N VAL A 225 1.10 8.88 8.39
CA VAL A 225 0.56 7.66 7.78
C VAL A 225 -0.10 7.99 6.47
N VAL A 226 -0.03 7.06 5.53
CA VAL A 226 -0.87 7.05 4.35
C VAL A 226 -1.92 5.96 4.55
N ILE A 227 -3.20 6.34 4.52
CA ILE A 227 -4.33 5.42 4.45
C ILE A 227 -4.70 5.26 2.98
N PHE A 228 -4.95 4.04 2.53
CA PHE A 228 -5.26 3.80 1.12
C PHE A 228 -6.38 2.79 0.93
N PHE A 229 -7.00 2.83 -0.25
CA PHE A 229 -8.11 1.95 -0.63
C PHE A 229 -7.76 1.08 -1.83
N PRO A 230 -8.31 -0.13 -1.93
CA PRO A 230 -8.12 -1.01 -3.09
C PRO A 230 -8.73 -0.40 -4.36
N LEU A 231 -8.25 -0.88 -5.50
CA LEU A 231 -8.79 -0.53 -6.82
C LEU A 231 -10.30 -0.80 -6.86
N TYR A 232 -11.05 0.07 -7.54
CA TYR A 232 -12.50 -0.03 -7.77
C TYR A 232 -13.40 0.11 -6.55
N GLU A 233 -12.90 0.26 -5.33
CA GLU A 233 -13.79 0.40 -4.16
C GLU A 233 -14.54 1.73 -4.19
N TYR A 234 -13.82 2.82 -4.45
CA TYR A 234 -14.40 4.17 -4.48
C TYR A 234 -14.17 4.91 -5.80
N LEU A 235 -13.21 4.47 -6.60
CA LEU A 235 -12.75 5.17 -7.79
C LEU A 235 -12.46 4.20 -8.96
N PRO A 236 -12.57 4.65 -10.22
CA PRO A 236 -12.20 3.87 -11.39
C PRO A 236 -10.74 3.44 -11.36
N TYR A 237 -10.40 2.39 -12.12
CA TYR A 237 -9.04 1.84 -12.19
C TYR A 237 -7.96 2.89 -12.49
N VAL A 238 -8.28 3.87 -13.33
CA VAL A 238 -7.32 4.90 -13.78
C VAL A 238 -6.79 5.76 -12.64
N ASN A 239 -7.52 5.84 -11.53
CA ASN A 239 -7.10 6.56 -10.33
C ASN A 239 -6.11 5.76 -9.46
N GLY A 240 -5.86 4.48 -9.81
CA GLY A 240 -5.00 3.60 -9.02
C GLY A 240 -5.57 3.33 -7.63
N PHE A 241 -4.68 3.14 -6.65
CA PHE A 241 -5.03 3.00 -5.24
C PHE A 241 -5.15 4.41 -4.65
N PRO A 242 -6.35 4.88 -4.24
CA PRO A 242 -6.50 6.20 -3.65
C PRO A 242 -5.73 6.26 -2.32
N GLU A 243 -4.88 7.28 -2.14
CA GLU A 243 -3.98 7.43 -0.98
C GLU A 243 -4.22 8.77 -0.28
N PHE A 244 -4.29 8.74 1.05
CA PHE A 244 -4.58 9.90 1.91
C PHE A 244 -3.51 10.01 2.99
N TYR A 245 -2.66 11.03 2.89
CA TYR A 245 -1.60 11.28 3.86
C TYR A 245 -2.10 12.12 5.04
N PHE A 246 -1.76 11.68 6.25
CA PHE A 246 -2.05 12.37 7.50
C PHE A 246 -0.78 12.49 8.34
N PRO A 247 -0.29 13.71 8.61
CA PRO A 247 0.85 13.90 9.50
C PRO A 247 0.48 13.52 10.94
N PHE A 248 1.42 12.96 11.69
CA PHE A 248 1.21 12.60 13.09
C PHE A 248 0.84 13.81 13.96
N SER A 249 1.30 15.01 13.61
CA SER A 249 0.93 16.26 14.30
C SER A 249 -0.57 16.59 14.22
N GLN A 250 -1.27 16.10 13.20
CA GLN A 250 -2.72 16.21 13.08
C GLN A 250 -3.45 15.09 13.84
N LEU A 251 -2.81 13.92 13.96
CA LEU A 251 -3.46 12.72 14.49
C LEU A 251 -3.21 12.48 15.97
N LEU A 252 -2.17 13.07 16.56
CA LEU A 252 -1.73 12.77 17.92
C LEU A 252 -1.67 14.03 18.78
N PRO A 253 -1.78 13.90 20.12
CA PRO A 253 -1.56 15.03 21.03
C PRO A 253 -0.16 15.64 20.84
N ALA A 254 -0.04 16.94 21.14
CA ALA A 254 1.23 17.64 21.06
C ALA A 254 2.33 16.92 21.88
N GLY A 255 3.47 16.66 21.25
CA GLY A 255 4.61 15.96 21.87
C GLY A 255 4.46 14.43 21.99
N ALA A 256 3.36 13.84 21.51
CA ALA A 256 3.20 12.39 21.50
C ALA A 256 4.12 11.74 20.45
N ASN A 257 4.83 10.69 20.86
CA ASN A 257 5.61 9.85 19.95
C ASN A 257 4.78 8.63 19.51
N PRO A 258 4.41 8.48 18.22
CA PRO A 258 3.65 7.32 17.74
C PRO A 258 4.34 5.98 18.06
N PHE A 259 5.67 5.99 18.14
CA PHE A 259 6.50 4.80 18.30
C PHE A 259 6.87 4.49 19.77
N ASP A 260 6.38 5.25 20.75
CA ASP A 260 6.60 4.97 22.18
C ASP A 260 5.60 3.93 22.73
N PHE A 261 5.84 2.65 22.43
CA PHE A 261 4.98 1.55 22.89
C PHE A 261 5.21 1.14 24.35
N THR A 262 5.94 1.93 25.14
CA THR A 262 6.24 1.61 26.55
C THR A 262 5.21 2.14 27.52
N ARG A 263 4.41 3.13 27.10
CA ARG A 263 3.36 3.69 27.94
C ARG A 263 2.06 2.93 27.75
N HIS A 264 1.51 2.54 28.91
CA HIS A 264 0.17 2.01 29.19
C HIS A 264 0.03 0.48 29.30
N LYS A 265 -0.02 0.06 30.58
CA LYS A 265 -0.89 -1.00 31.08
C LYS A 265 -2.35 -0.55 31.03
#